data_AF-A0A7J8CT33-F1
#
_entry.id   AF-A0A7J8CT33-F1
#
_cell.length_a   1.000
_cell.length_b   1.000
_cell.length_c   1.000
_cell.angle_alpha   90.00
_cell.angle_beta   90.00
_cell.angle_gamma   90.00
#
_symmetry.space_group_name_H-M   'P 1'
#
loop_
_entity.id
_entity.type
_entity.pdbx_description
1 polymer ?
#
loop_
_entity_poly.entity_id
_entity_poly.type
_entity_poly.pdbx_seq_one_letter_code
_entity_poly.pdbx_strand_id
1 'polypeptide(L)'
;MRLCTALQSAALDLRWHLWPWTVSAVECLQATAASSASGPAFPVSFKLSRPIVPYYWGCCWGQSSQPDSALIRQARAERWSQWSLRGGLEMLPQALNHHLTSSGVTVLRGQPVCGLSLQTEGHWKVSLGDSCLEADHVISALPASVLSKLLPAEAAPLARVLSTITAVSVAVVNLQYRGARLPVQGFGHLVPSSEDPAILGIVYDSVAFPEQDGSPPGLRVTVMLGGSWLQTLEARGTGLSQELLQQQAQEAAATQLGLKGPPSHCLVHLHRNCIPQYTLGHWKKLESATHFLAANGLPLTLAGASYAGVAVNDCIESGRQAAARALGLELDG
;
A
#
# COMPACT_ATOMS: atom_id res chain seq x y z
N MET A 1 25.78 7.84 -13.11
CA MET A 1 24.59 7.96 -12.24
C MET A 1 24.43 6.67 -11.47
N ARG A 2 24.89 6.64 -10.22
CA ARG A 2 24.64 5.53 -9.30
C ARG A 2 23.32 5.80 -8.59
N LEU A 3 22.24 5.13 -9.03
CA LEU A 3 20.94 5.18 -8.37
C LEU A 3 20.93 4.20 -7.20
N CYS A 4 20.57 4.68 -6.01
CA CYS A 4 20.31 3.84 -4.85
C CYS A 4 18.84 3.98 -4.44
N THR A 5 18.14 2.85 -4.34
CA THR A 5 16.75 2.78 -3.86
C THR A 5 16.75 2.10 -2.49
N ALA A 6 16.23 2.79 -1.48
CA ALA A 6 16.08 2.24 -0.14
C ALA A 6 14.68 1.62 0.02
N LEU A 7 14.64 0.34 0.40
CA LEU A 7 13.43 -0.39 0.79
C LEU A 7 13.64 -0.95 2.20
N GLN A 8 12.61 -0.91 3.04
CA GLN A 8 12.69 -1.47 4.38
C GLN A 8 12.58 -3.00 4.32
N SER A 9 13.49 -3.71 4.99
CA SER A 9 13.26 -5.11 5.32
C SER A 9 12.27 -5.19 6.48
N ALA A 10 11.00 -5.51 6.19
CA ALA A 10 10.23 -6.24 7.18
C ALA A 10 10.82 -7.65 7.24
N ALA A 11 11.23 -8.10 8.43
CA ALA A 11 11.64 -9.47 8.66
C ALA A 11 10.43 -10.38 8.37
N LEU A 12 10.35 -10.88 7.14
CA LEU A 12 9.54 -12.03 6.77
C LEU A 12 10.33 -13.26 7.22
N ASP A 13 9.90 -13.89 8.31
CA ASP A 13 10.38 -15.20 8.72
C ASP A 13 10.05 -16.19 7.58
N LEU A 14 11.04 -16.44 6.72
CA LEU A 14 10.94 -17.29 5.54
C LEU A 14 10.91 -18.76 5.97
N ARG A 15 9.75 -19.22 6.45
CA ARG A 15 9.40 -20.64 6.42
C ARG A 15 8.48 -20.90 5.24
N TRP A 16 9.06 -21.58 4.27
CA TRP A 16 8.46 -22.07 3.04
C TRP A 16 7.07 -22.67 3.22
N HIS A 17 6.03 -21.96 2.76
CA HIS A 17 4.82 -22.54 2.16
C HIS A 17 4.19 -21.51 1.21
N LEU A 18 4.10 -21.87 -0.08
CA LEU A 18 3.52 -21.07 -1.16
C LEU A 18 2.02 -20.87 -0.93
N TRP A 19 1.56 -19.65 -0.63
CA TRP A 19 0.14 -19.28 -0.69
C TRP A 19 -0.07 -17.84 -1.17
N PRO A 20 -1.15 -17.57 -1.93
CA PRO A 20 -1.34 -16.30 -2.62
C PRO A 20 -1.92 -15.21 -1.72
N TRP A 21 -1.27 -14.05 -1.74
CA TRP A 21 -1.74 -12.81 -1.11
C TRP A 21 -2.81 -12.12 -1.97
N THR A 22 -3.96 -11.77 -1.38
CA THR A 22 -4.99 -10.91 -1.98
C THR A 22 -4.85 -9.47 -1.44
N VAL A 23 -4.23 -8.60 -2.24
CA VAL A 23 -4.00 -7.16 -1.92
C VAL A 23 -5.22 -6.28 -2.22
N SER A 24 -6.21 -6.81 -2.95
CA SER A 24 -7.36 -6.06 -3.48
C SER A 24 -8.26 -5.40 -2.41
N ALA A 25 -8.22 -5.88 -1.17
CA ALA A 25 -9.12 -5.42 -0.12
C ALA A 25 -8.68 -4.10 0.56
N VAL A 26 -7.39 -3.72 0.45
CA VAL A 26 -6.87 -2.45 1.00
C VAL A 26 -7.43 -1.24 0.24
N GLU A 27 -7.76 -1.40 -1.05
CA GLU A 27 -8.24 -0.31 -1.91
C GLU A 27 -9.69 0.11 -1.59
N CYS A 28 -10.49 -0.75 -0.96
CA CYS A 28 -11.90 -0.46 -0.63
C CYS A 28 -12.06 0.29 0.72
N LEU A 29 -11.02 0.33 1.55
CA LEU A 29 -11.12 0.73 2.96
C LEU A 29 -11.04 2.25 3.23
N GLN A 30 -10.69 3.08 2.24
CA GLN A 30 -10.62 4.54 2.41
C GLN A 30 -11.96 5.27 2.20
N ALA A 31 -13.06 4.52 2.03
CA ALA A 31 -14.37 5.08 1.69
C ALA A 31 -15.22 5.51 2.90
N THR A 32 -14.68 6.28 3.87
CA THR A 32 -15.52 7.01 4.84
C THR A 32 -14.88 8.32 5.34
N ALA A 33 -15.55 9.45 5.03
CA ALA A 33 -15.69 10.72 5.80
C ALA A 33 -15.48 12.04 5.01
N ALA A 34 -16.62 12.73 4.79
CA ALA A 34 -16.91 14.17 4.70
C ALA A 34 -15.97 15.17 3.93
N SER A 35 -16.49 15.60 2.77
CA SER A 35 -16.54 16.93 2.10
C SER A 35 -15.41 17.98 2.14
N SER A 36 -14.32 17.82 2.88
CA SER A 36 -13.16 18.73 2.78
C SER A 36 -11.80 18.03 2.71
N ALA A 37 -11.74 16.73 3.04
CA ALA A 37 -10.57 15.86 2.88
C ALA A 37 -10.59 15.05 1.56
N SER A 38 -11.62 15.21 0.72
CA SER A 38 -11.85 14.37 -0.45
C SER A 38 -10.83 14.53 -1.58
N GLY A 39 -10.03 15.60 -1.59
CA GLY A 39 -9.06 15.88 -2.67
C GLY A 39 -8.03 14.76 -2.89
N PRO A 40 -7.25 14.36 -1.88
CA PRO A 40 -6.22 13.34 -2.05
C PRO A 40 -6.76 11.90 -2.08
N ALA A 41 -7.83 11.61 -1.33
CA ALA A 41 -8.41 10.25 -1.25
C ALA A 41 -9.34 9.95 -2.43
N PHE A 42 -10.03 10.97 -2.97
CA PHE A 42 -10.95 10.87 -4.11
C PHE A 42 -10.69 12.00 -5.11
N PRO A 43 -9.52 12.01 -5.79
CA PRO A 43 -9.10 13.13 -6.63
C PRO A 43 -10.02 13.38 -7.81
N VAL A 44 -10.64 12.34 -8.37
CA VAL A 44 -11.64 12.47 -9.44
C VAL A 44 -12.88 13.21 -8.92
N SER A 45 -13.45 12.75 -7.80
CA SER A 45 -14.65 13.36 -7.23
C SER A 45 -14.43 14.81 -6.80
N PHE A 46 -13.25 15.15 -6.28
CA PHE A 46 -12.90 16.51 -5.88
C PHE A 46 -12.64 17.45 -7.08
N LYS A 47 -12.00 16.97 -8.15
CA LYS A 47 -11.83 17.75 -9.40
C LYS A 47 -13.19 18.07 -10.03
N LEU A 48 -14.12 17.11 -9.99
CA LEU A 48 -15.49 17.24 -10.51
C LEU A 48 -16.41 18.12 -9.64
N SER A 49 -16.06 18.42 -8.38
CA SER A 49 -16.86 19.28 -7.49
C SER A 49 -16.46 20.76 -7.52
N ARG A 50 -15.47 21.15 -8.33
CA ARG A 50 -15.10 22.57 -8.55
C ARG A 50 -16.13 23.26 -9.47
N PRO A 51 -16.37 24.58 -9.33
CA PRO A 51 -17.62 25.23 -9.79
C PRO A 51 -17.79 25.41 -11.30
N ILE A 52 -17.18 24.58 -12.16
CA ILE A 52 -17.27 24.76 -13.63
C ILE A 52 -17.96 23.59 -14.35
N VAL A 53 -18.19 22.42 -13.74
CA VAL A 53 -18.89 21.32 -14.44
C VAL A 53 -19.70 20.47 -13.43
N PRO A 54 -21.01 20.20 -13.66
CA PRO A 54 -21.76 19.26 -12.83
C PRO A 54 -21.07 17.89 -12.79
N TYR A 55 -21.01 17.26 -11.61
CA TYR A 55 -20.31 15.99 -11.35
C TYR A 55 -20.55 14.89 -12.42
N TYR A 56 -21.73 14.86 -13.03
CA TYR A 56 -22.11 13.91 -14.08
C TYR A 56 -21.46 14.15 -15.45
N TRP A 57 -21.00 15.37 -15.76
CA TRP A 57 -20.54 15.73 -17.11
C TRP A 57 -19.02 15.63 -17.30
N GLY A 58 -18.24 15.68 -16.21
CA GLY A 58 -16.77 15.62 -16.31
C GLY A 58 -16.17 14.22 -16.44
N CYS A 59 -16.96 13.14 -16.33
CA CYS A 59 -16.50 11.77 -16.55
C CYS A 59 -16.23 11.42 -18.02
N CYS A 60 -16.67 12.26 -18.97
CA CYS A 60 -16.64 11.91 -20.39
C CYS A 60 -15.35 12.31 -21.10
N TRP A 61 -14.56 13.25 -20.58
CA TRP A 61 -13.48 13.89 -21.34
C TRP A 61 -12.12 13.71 -20.67
N GLY A 62 -11.39 12.71 -21.18
CA GLY A 62 -9.99 12.45 -20.85
C GLY A 62 -9.44 11.35 -21.75
N GLN A 63 -8.98 11.71 -22.94
CA GLN A 63 -8.20 10.81 -23.80
C GLN A 63 -6.73 11.20 -23.65
N SER A 64 -6.01 10.52 -22.76
CA SER A 64 -4.57 10.34 -22.91
C SER A 64 -4.32 9.10 -23.77
N SER A 65 -3.17 9.06 -24.45
CA SER A 65 -2.68 7.88 -25.17
C SER A 65 -2.47 6.73 -24.19
N GLN A 66 -3.51 5.94 -23.98
CA GLN A 66 -3.45 4.83 -23.05
C GLN A 66 -2.46 3.79 -23.58
N PRO A 67 -1.58 3.24 -22.72
CA PRO A 67 -0.72 2.13 -23.11
C PRO A 67 -1.59 0.99 -23.66
N ASP A 68 -1.16 0.41 -24.77
CA ASP A 68 -1.87 -0.69 -25.43
C ASP A 68 -1.04 -1.97 -25.34
N SER A 69 -1.69 -3.06 -24.96
CA SER A 69 -1.08 -4.39 -24.87
C SER A 69 -2.16 -5.46 -25.04
N ALA A 70 -1.73 -6.70 -25.34
CA ALA A 70 -2.66 -7.82 -25.47
C ALA A 70 -3.51 -8.01 -24.20
N LEU A 71 -2.92 -7.86 -23.01
CA LEU A 71 -3.63 -7.97 -21.73
C LEU A 71 -4.63 -6.83 -21.52
N ILE A 72 -4.30 -5.59 -21.89
CA ILE A 72 -5.23 -4.45 -21.77
C ILE A 72 -6.44 -4.65 -22.68
N ARG A 73 -6.22 -5.10 -23.92
CA ARG A 73 -7.30 -5.41 -24.86
C ARG A 73 -8.18 -6.54 -24.35
N GLN A 74 -7.57 -7.61 -23.82
CA GLN A 74 -8.30 -8.73 -23.22
C GLN A 74 -9.13 -8.28 -22.01
N ALA A 75 -8.54 -7.54 -21.07
CA ALA A 75 -9.23 -7.04 -19.88
C ALA A 75 -10.43 -6.16 -20.22
N ARG A 76 -10.32 -5.32 -21.26
CA ARG A 76 -11.44 -4.50 -21.76
C ARG A 76 -12.52 -5.35 -22.42
N ALA A 77 -12.13 -6.30 -23.27
CA ALA A 77 -13.07 -7.18 -23.98
C ALA A 77 -13.87 -8.07 -23.02
N GLU A 78 -13.19 -8.63 -22.01
CA GLU A 78 -13.76 -9.52 -21.00
C GLU A 78 -14.31 -8.77 -19.78
N ARG A 79 -14.22 -7.43 -19.75
CA ARG A 79 -14.72 -6.56 -18.68
C ARG A 79 -14.23 -6.95 -17.29
N TRP A 80 -12.92 -7.18 -17.15
CA TRP A 80 -12.32 -7.53 -15.87
C TRP A 80 -12.60 -6.44 -14.83
N SER A 81 -13.16 -6.82 -13.68
CA SER A 81 -13.29 -5.95 -12.51
C SER A 81 -12.01 -5.88 -11.69
N GLN A 82 -11.23 -6.96 -11.70
CA GLN A 82 -9.97 -7.12 -11.00
C GLN A 82 -9.17 -8.27 -11.60
N TRP A 83 -7.90 -8.39 -11.22
CA TRP A 83 -7.04 -9.51 -11.59
C TRP A 83 -6.08 -9.83 -10.45
N SER A 84 -5.54 -11.04 -10.49
CA SER A 84 -4.47 -11.51 -9.62
C SER A 84 -3.58 -12.45 -10.42
N LEU A 85 -2.52 -12.97 -9.79
CA LEU A 85 -1.65 -13.97 -10.38
C LEU A 85 -1.96 -15.33 -9.77
N ARG A 86 -1.82 -16.40 -10.55
CA ARG A 86 -2.18 -17.77 -10.12
C ARG A 86 -1.50 -18.17 -8.79
N GLY A 87 -0.22 -17.83 -8.62
CA GLY A 87 0.53 -18.05 -7.39
C GLY A 87 0.48 -16.89 -6.39
N GLY A 88 -0.42 -15.93 -6.59
CA GLY A 88 -0.62 -14.76 -5.74
C GLY A 88 0.14 -13.52 -6.20
N LEU A 89 -0.28 -12.36 -5.69
CA LEU A 89 0.28 -11.08 -6.12
C LEU A 89 1.76 -10.90 -5.79
N GLU A 90 2.32 -11.68 -4.85
CA GLU A 90 3.76 -11.68 -4.56
C GLU A 90 4.62 -12.11 -5.76
N MET A 91 4.04 -12.84 -6.74
CA MET A 91 4.76 -13.18 -7.97
C MET A 91 5.21 -11.92 -8.75
N LEU A 92 4.49 -10.80 -8.64
CA LEU A 92 4.86 -9.55 -9.31
C LEU A 92 6.19 -8.97 -8.77
N PRO A 93 6.34 -8.68 -7.46
CA PRO A 93 7.61 -8.21 -6.91
C PRO A 93 8.73 -9.27 -7.00
N GLN A 94 8.42 -10.57 -6.98
CA GLN A 94 9.42 -11.61 -7.21
C GLN A 94 9.99 -11.56 -8.64
N ALA A 95 9.12 -11.42 -9.65
CA ALA A 95 9.53 -11.27 -11.04
C ALA A 95 10.34 -9.99 -11.27
N LEU A 96 9.94 -8.87 -10.64
CA LEU A 96 10.70 -7.62 -10.67
C LEU A 96 12.11 -7.80 -10.07
N ASN A 97 12.22 -8.41 -8.90
CA ASN A 97 13.52 -8.66 -8.27
C ASN A 97 14.41 -9.55 -9.16
N HIS A 98 13.86 -10.59 -9.79
CA HIS A 98 14.61 -11.42 -10.73
C HIS A 98 15.10 -10.62 -11.94
N HIS A 99 14.24 -9.78 -12.53
CA HIS A 99 14.61 -8.95 -13.67
C HIS A 99 15.72 -7.94 -13.30
N LEU A 100 15.61 -7.30 -12.13
CA LEU A 100 16.60 -6.35 -11.63
C LEU A 100 17.97 -7.00 -11.43
N THR A 101 18.03 -8.14 -10.74
CA THR A 101 19.31 -8.84 -10.50
C THR A 101 19.92 -9.38 -11.78
N SER A 102 19.09 -9.89 -12.71
CA SER A 102 19.56 -10.33 -14.04
C SER A 102 20.10 -9.17 -14.89
N SER A 103 19.62 -7.95 -14.66
CA SER A 103 20.07 -6.72 -15.33
C SER A 103 21.28 -6.07 -14.66
N GLY A 104 21.87 -6.71 -13.64
CA GLY A 104 23.06 -6.21 -12.93
C GLY A 104 22.77 -5.18 -11.84
N VAL A 105 21.51 -5.01 -11.42
CA VAL A 105 21.16 -4.13 -10.30
C VAL A 105 21.52 -4.80 -8.97
N THR A 106 22.28 -4.12 -8.13
CA THR A 106 22.62 -4.58 -6.78
C THR A 106 21.43 -4.40 -5.83
N VAL A 107 20.91 -5.51 -5.30
CA VAL A 107 19.80 -5.51 -4.31
C VAL A 107 20.32 -5.94 -2.95
N LEU A 108 20.38 -5.00 -2.01
CA LEU A 108 20.80 -5.25 -0.63
C LEU A 108 19.57 -5.51 0.25
N ARG A 109 19.54 -6.67 0.91
CA ARG A 109 18.46 -7.10 1.82
C ARG A 109 18.99 -7.25 3.23
N GLY A 110 18.15 -6.99 4.23
CA GLY A 110 18.55 -7.05 5.64
C GLY A 110 19.53 -5.95 6.08
N GLN A 111 19.68 -4.89 5.27
CA GLN A 111 20.55 -3.75 5.55
C GLN A 111 19.69 -2.47 5.60
N PRO A 112 19.08 -2.15 6.75
CA PRO A 112 18.26 -0.95 6.87
C PRO A 112 19.12 0.31 6.72
N VAL A 113 18.59 1.31 6.02
CA VAL A 113 19.20 2.65 6.00
C VAL A 113 19.05 3.30 7.37
N CYS A 114 20.16 3.75 7.94
CA CYS A 114 20.23 4.38 9.25
C CYS A 114 20.34 5.90 9.19
N GLY A 115 20.70 6.47 8.04
CA GLY A 115 20.75 7.92 7.88
C GLY A 115 21.19 8.35 6.48
N LEU A 116 20.89 9.61 6.16
CA LEU A 116 21.28 10.31 4.95
C LEU A 116 22.07 11.56 5.34
N SER A 117 23.14 11.86 4.61
CA SER A 117 23.90 13.10 4.78
C SER A 117 24.38 13.60 3.42
N LEU A 118 24.30 14.91 3.19
CA LEU A 118 24.81 15.51 1.97
C LEU A 118 26.31 15.79 2.15
N GLN A 119 27.13 15.30 1.22
CA GLN A 119 28.56 15.57 1.19
C GLN A 119 28.84 16.90 0.49
N THR A 120 30.06 17.45 0.67
CA THR A 120 30.49 18.76 0.12
C THR A 120 30.40 18.88 -1.40
N GLU A 121 30.41 17.76 -2.11
CA GLU A 121 30.33 17.69 -3.58
C GLU A 121 28.88 17.52 -4.09
N GLY A 122 27.88 17.54 -3.20
CA GLY A 122 26.47 17.40 -3.55
C GLY A 122 25.99 15.94 -3.67
N HIS A 123 26.86 14.96 -3.39
CA HIS A 123 26.49 13.55 -3.34
C HIS A 123 25.85 13.17 -2.00
N TRP A 124 24.94 12.20 -2.02
CA TRP A 124 24.41 11.58 -0.82
C TRP A 124 25.35 10.52 -0.29
N LYS A 125 25.60 10.55 1.01
CA LYS A 125 26.09 9.40 1.76
C LYS A 125 24.91 8.73 2.47
N VAL A 126 24.67 7.46 2.14
CA VAL A 126 23.62 6.60 2.70
C VAL A 126 24.27 5.65 3.69
N SER A 127 23.94 5.79 4.98
CA SER A 127 24.49 4.95 6.05
C SER A 127 23.62 3.70 6.24
N LEU A 128 24.23 2.52 6.35
CA LEU A 128 23.57 1.21 6.50
C LEU A 128 23.92 0.52 7.84
N GLY A 129 24.37 1.28 8.83
CA GLY A 129 24.98 0.76 10.06
C GLY A 129 26.50 0.74 9.90
N ASP A 130 27.08 -0.44 9.71
CA ASP A 130 28.55 -0.63 9.65
C ASP A 130 29.16 -0.29 8.28
N SER A 131 28.33 0.07 7.30
CA SER A 131 28.77 0.45 5.95
C SER A 131 28.06 1.69 5.45
N CYS A 132 28.59 2.27 4.37
CA CYS A 132 27.97 3.40 3.70
C CYS A 132 28.06 3.26 2.18
N LEU A 133 27.09 3.85 1.51
CA LEU A 133 27.04 3.97 0.06
C LEU A 133 27.06 5.44 -0.32
N GLU A 134 27.70 5.75 -1.45
CA GLU A 134 27.63 7.07 -2.08
C GLU A 134 26.69 7.02 -3.28
N ALA A 135 25.84 8.02 -3.40
CA ALA A 135 24.85 8.12 -4.46
C ALA A 135 24.78 9.55 -5.02
N ASP A 136 24.71 9.67 -6.34
CA ASP A 136 24.47 10.95 -7.02
C ASP A 136 23.04 11.44 -6.76
N HIS A 137 22.10 10.49 -6.64
CA HIS A 137 20.69 10.76 -6.43
C HIS A 137 20.06 9.63 -5.63
N VAL A 138 19.13 9.97 -4.74
CA VAL A 138 18.38 9.01 -3.92
C VAL A 138 16.91 9.02 -4.32
N ILE A 139 16.35 7.84 -4.59
CA ILE A 139 14.89 7.65 -4.63
C ILE A 139 14.46 7.00 -3.33
N SER A 140 13.69 7.72 -2.52
CA SER A 140 13.10 7.17 -1.31
C SER A 140 11.72 6.59 -1.59
N ALA A 141 11.64 5.26 -1.57
CA ALA A 141 10.39 4.49 -1.59
C ALA A 141 9.93 4.06 -0.17
N LEU A 142 10.57 4.61 0.87
CA LEU A 142 10.22 4.36 2.28
C LEU A 142 8.94 5.11 2.69
N PRO A 143 8.23 4.64 3.73
CA PRO A 143 7.19 5.44 4.39
C PRO A 143 7.74 6.81 4.81
N ALA A 144 6.96 7.87 4.60
CA ALA A 144 7.39 9.24 4.88
C ALA A 144 7.88 9.46 6.32
N SER A 145 7.20 8.84 7.30
CA SER A 145 7.58 8.90 8.72
C SER A 145 8.89 8.17 9.06
N VAL A 146 9.32 7.22 8.21
CA VAL A 146 10.63 6.58 8.31
C VAL A 146 11.67 7.51 7.69
N LEU A 147 11.44 7.99 6.47
CA LEU A 147 12.35 8.94 5.81
C LEU A 147 12.61 10.18 6.67
N SER A 148 11.59 10.72 7.35
CA SER A 148 11.75 11.91 8.20
C SER A 148 12.80 11.75 9.30
N LYS A 149 13.08 10.51 9.74
CA LYS A 149 14.07 10.21 10.78
C LYS A 149 15.48 10.02 10.22
N LEU A 150 15.59 9.80 8.91
CA LEU A 150 16.86 9.54 8.22
C LEU A 150 17.47 10.81 7.64
N LEU A 151 16.66 11.85 7.43
CA LEU A 151 17.11 13.11 6.87
C LEU A 151 18.08 13.85 7.81
N PRO A 152 19.08 14.55 7.26
CA PRO A 152 20.03 15.30 8.06
C PRO A 152 19.42 16.58 8.64
N ALA A 153 20.13 17.23 9.56
CA ALA A 153 19.63 18.40 10.29
C ALA A 153 19.30 19.59 9.38
N GLU A 154 20.05 19.79 8.29
CA GLU A 154 19.78 20.81 7.28
C GLU A 154 18.43 20.60 6.56
N ALA A 155 17.94 19.36 6.50
CA ALA A 155 16.64 19.01 5.94
C ALA A 155 15.52 18.94 7.01
N ALA A 156 15.72 19.53 8.19
CA ALA A 156 14.73 19.57 9.27
C ALA A 156 13.33 20.08 8.85
N PRO A 157 13.19 21.11 7.97
CA PRO A 157 11.87 21.52 7.50
C PRO A 157 11.14 20.42 6.72
N LEU A 158 11.85 19.70 5.84
CA LEU A 158 11.30 18.54 5.11
C LEU A 158 10.94 17.41 6.07
N ALA A 159 11.84 17.07 7.00
CA ALA A 159 11.61 16.04 8.00
C ALA A 159 10.34 16.32 8.82
N ARG A 160 10.12 17.57 9.23
CA ARG A 160 8.92 17.97 9.97
C ARG A 160 7.64 17.76 9.17
N VAL A 161 7.65 18.07 7.88
CA VAL A 161 6.47 17.85 7.02
C VAL A 161 6.19 16.36 6.87
N LEU A 162 7.22 15.58 6.54
CA LEU A 162 7.11 14.13 6.31
C LEU A 162 6.68 13.36 7.56
N SER A 163 7.11 13.78 8.76
CA SER A 163 6.73 13.12 10.01
C SER A 163 5.24 13.27 10.35
N THR A 164 4.55 14.26 9.76
CA THR A 164 3.09 14.43 9.92
C THR A 164 2.26 13.55 8.99
N ILE A 165 2.89 12.77 8.11
CA ILE A 165 2.24 11.78 7.25
C ILE A 165 2.27 10.44 8.02
N THR A 166 1.18 10.16 8.73
CA THR A 166 1.02 8.95 9.54
C THR A 166 0.30 7.86 8.75
N ALA A 167 0.41 6.63 9.23
CA ALA A 167 -0.27 5.47 8.68
C ALA A 167 -0.98 4.71 9.79
N VAL A 168 -2.01 3.94 9.44
CA VAL A 168 -2.75 3.08 10.39
C VAL A 168 -2.26 1.65 10.31
N SER A 169 -2.42 0.94 11.42
CA SER A 169 -2.26 -0.51 11.48
C SER A 169 -3.52 -1.22 11.02
N VAL A 170 -3.37 -2.40 10.41
CA VAL A 170 -4.46 -3.31 10.03
C VAL A 170 -4.03 -4.73 10.37
N ALA A 171 -4.90 -5.50 11.00
CA ALA A 171 -4.73 -6.93 11.15
C ALA A 171 -5.54 -7.67 10.08
N VAL A 172 -4.86 -8.52 9.32
CA VAL A 172 -5.44 -9.36 8.27
C VAL A 172 -5.53 -10.78 8.81
N VAL A 173 -6.75 -11.30 8.87
CA VAL A 173 -7.03 -12.66 9.35
C VAL A 173 -7.66 -13.46 8.22
N ASN A 174 -6.89 -14.42 7.71
CA ASN A 174 -7.34 -15.33 6.65
C ASN A 174 -7.95 -16.57 7.31
N LEU A 175 -9.18 -16.89 6.97
CA LEU A 175 -9.91 -18.04 7.52
C LEU A 175 -10.29 -18.98 6.38
N GLN A 176 -10.02 -20.27 6.55
CA GLN A 176 -10.45 -21.31 5.63
C GLN A 176 -11.46 -22.25 6.29
N TYR A 177 -12.52 -22.60 5.59
CA TYR A 177 -13.56 -23.51 6.05
C TYR A 177 -13.81 -24.63 5.03
N ARG A 178 -13.80 -25.88 5.50
CA ARG A 178 -14.15 -27.04 4.66
C ARG A 178 -15.65 -27.30 4.68
N GLY A 179 -16.23 -27.52 3.51
CA GLY A 179 -17.66 -27.85 3.36
C GLY A 179 -18.63 -26.71 3.71
N ALA A 180 -18.12 -25.52 4.03
CA ALA A 180 -18.95 -24.35 4.30
C ALA A 180 -19.33 -23.63 3.00
N ARG A 181 -20.37 -22.79 3.08
CA ARG A 181 -20.86 -21.97 1.97
C ARG A 181 -21.20 -20.58 2.48
N LEU A 182 -20.97 -19.58 1.65
CA LEU A 182 -21.37 -18.21 1.93
C LEU A 182 -22.88 -18.03 1.73
N PRO A 183 -23.53 -17.11 2.49
CA PRO A 183 -24.95 -16.83 2.33
C PRO A 183 -25.27 -16.13 1.01
N VAL A 184 -24.31 -15.36 0.46
CA VAL A 184 -24.43 -14.63 -0.81
C VAL A 184 -23.11 -14.69 -1.58
N GLN A 185 -23.20 -14.52 -2.91
CA GLN A 185 -22.04 -14.41 -3.78
C GLN A 185 -21.72 -12.93 -4.04
N GLY A 186 -20.45 -12.57 -3.96
CA GLY A 186 -19.96 -11.21 -4.18
C GLY A 186 -18.47 -11.10 -3.89
N PHE A 187 -17.90 -9.92 -4.09
CA PHE A 187 -16.49 -9.66 -3.74
C PHE A 187 -16.25 -9.78 -2.23
N GLY A 188 -17.22 -9.34 -1.43
CA GLY A 188 -17.12 -9.23 0.02
C GLY A 188 -18.14 -8.20 0.51
N HIS A 189 -17.97 -7.75 1.75
CA HIS A 189 -18.74 -6.65 2.30
C HIS A 189 -17.86 -5.77 3.20
N LEU A 190 -18.27 -4.50 3.33
CA LEU A 190 -17.69 -3.55 4.27
C LEU A 190 -18.57 -3.46 5.51
N VAL A 191 -17.95 -3.16 6.66
CA VAL A 191 -18.66 -2.97 7.91
C VAL A 191 -18.57 -1.49 8.29
N PRO A 192 -19.71 -0.76 8.34
CA PRO A 192 -19.72 0.62 8.82
C PRO A 192 -19.21 0.71 10.26
N SER A 193 -18.46 1.76 10.58
CA SER A 193 -17.92 1.95 11.94
C SER A 193 -18.99 2.10 13.03
N SER A 194 -20.25 2.37 12.65
CA SER A 194 -21.40 2.40 13.56
C SER A 194 -21.91 1.01 13.96
N GLU A 195 -21.61 -0.02 13.16
CA GLU A 195 -21.99 -1.41 13.42
C GLU A 195 -20.92 -2.11 14.26
N ASP A 196 -19.67 -2.05 13.81
CA ASP A 196 -18.53 -2.63 14.52
C ASP A 196 -17.26 -1.80 14.27
N PRO A 197 -16.64 -1.22 15.32
CA PRO A 197 -15.41 -0.44 15.16
C PRO A 197 -14.14 -1.29 14.98
N ALA A 198 -14.21 -2.61 15.21
CA ALA A 198 -13.09 -3.54 15.09
C ALA A 198 -12.97 -4.12 13.68
N ILE A 199 -14.11 -4.42 13.04
CA ILE A 199 -14.17 -5.03 11.72
C ILE A 199 -14.30 -3.95 10.66
N LEU A 200 -13.41 -3.96 9.67
CA LEU A 200 -13.50 -3.05 8.54
C LEU A 200 -14.28 -3.66 7.36
N GLY A 201 -14.16 -4.97 7.19
CA GLY A 201 -14.83 -5.73 6.14
C GLY A 201 -14.34 -7.16 6.04
N ILE A 202 -15.06 -7.96 5.25
CA ILE A 202 -14.69 -9.34 4.92
C ILE A 202 -14.71 -9.53 3.41
N VAL A 203 -13.60 -10.03 2.86
CA VAL A 203 -13.47 -10.39 1.44
C VAL A 203 -13.70 -11.87 1.24
N TYR A 204 -14.41 -12.22 0.17
CA TYR A 204 -14.79 -13.57 -0.18
C TYR A 204 -13.81 -14.13 -1.23
N ASP A 205 -12.60 -14.46 -0.81
CA ASP A 205 -11.49 -14.77 -1.73
C ASP A 205 -11.81 -15.91 -2.70
N SER A 206 -12.51 -16.96 -2.24
CA SER A 206 -12.93 -18.09 -3.08
C SER A 206 -13.95 -17.74 -4.15
N VAL A 207 -14.69 -16.64 -4.00
CA VAL A 207 -15.64 -16.18 -5.02
C VAL A 207 -14.89 -15.50 -6.16
N ALA A 208 -13.85 -14.73 -5.83
CA ALA A 208 -13.03 -14.02 -6.81
C ALA A 208 -12.00 -14.93 -7.50
N PHE A 209 -11.34 -15.80 -6.74
CA PHE A 209 -10.21 -16.62 -7.20
C PHE A 209 -10.35 -18.08 -6.71
N PRO A 210 -11.38 -18.83 -7.16
CA PRO A 210 -11.63 -20.21 -6.72
C PRO A 210 -10.46 -21.16 -7.04
N GLU A 211 -9.66 -20.87 -8.07
CA GLU A 211 -8.47 -21.65 -8.43
C GLU A 211 -7.37 -21.64 -7.35
N GLN A 212 -7.48 -20.79 -6.34
CA GLN A 212 -6.55 -20.67 -5.22
C GLN A 212 -7.04 -21.40 -3.94
N ASP A 213 -8.16 -22.12 -3.99
CA ASP A 213 -8.75 -22.79 -2.81
C ASP A 213 -7.99 -24.02 -2.31
N GLY A 214 -6.94 -24.42 -3.03
CA GLY A 214 -6.12 -25.58 -2.71
C GLY A 214 -6.76 -26.91 -3.13
N SER A 215 -6.15 -28.01 -2.69
CA SER A 215 -6.63 -29.37 -2.91
C SER A 215 -6.41 -30.21 -1.64
N PRO A 216 -7.48 -30.65 -0.94
CA PRO A 216 -8.89 -30.44 -1.26
C PRO A 216 -9.32 -28.96 -1.11
N PRO A 217 -10.30 -28.49 -1.91
CA PRO A 217 -10.74 -27.09 -1.88
C PRO A 217 -11.44 -26.75 -0.56
N GLY A 218 -11.27 -25.51 -0.10
CA GLY A 218 -11.98 -24.96 1.06
C GLY A 218 -12.30 -23.48 0.87
N LEU A 219 -13.46 -23.05 1.37
CA LEU A 219 -13.91 -21.66 1.34
C LEU A 219 -12.93 -20.79 2.12
N ARG A 220 -12.37 -19.77 1.45
CA ARG A 220 -11.47 -18.77 2.03
C ARG A 220 -12.17 -17.42 2.14
N VAL A 221 -12.00 -16.80 3.29
CA VAL A 221 -12.40 -15.42 3.54
C VAL A 221 -11.28 -14.67 4.27
N THR A 222 -11.16 -13.38 3.99
CA THR A 222 -10.17 -12.51 4.62
C THR A 222 -10.90 -11.45 5.42
N VAL A 223 -10.73 -11.49 6.74
CA VAL A 223 -11.27 -10.48 7.67
C VAL A 223 -10.23 -9.41 7.90
N MET A 224 -10.62 -8.15 7.70
CA MET A 224 -9.77 -7.00 7.96
C MET A 224 -10.19 -6.32 9.26
N LEU A 225 -9.28 -6.33 10.24
CA LEU A 225 -9.45 -5.72 11.55
C LEU A 225 -8.65 -4.41 11.62
N GLY A 226 -9.21 -3.37 12.22
CA GLY A 226 -8.50 -2.10 12.33
C GLY A 226 -9.30 -1.02 13.04
N GLY A 227 -9.31 0.17 12.44
CA GLY A 227 -10.12 1.29 12.90
C GLY A 227 -9.72 1.81 14.28
N SER A 228 -10.66 2.48 14.93
CA SER A 228 -10.47 3.08 16.26
C SER A 228 -10.25 2.03 17.34
N TRP A 229 -10.78 0.82 17.15
CA TRP A 229 -10.59 -0.30 18.07
C TRP A 229 -9.11 -0.69 18.17
N LEU A 230 -8.47 -0.98 17.03
CA LEU A 230 -7.06 -1.37 17.00
C LEU A 230 -6.16 -0.23 17.51
N GLN A 231 -6.44 1.02 17.12
CA GLN A 231 -5.70 2.19 17.60
C GLN A 231 -5.79 2.34 19.13
N THR A 232 -6.97 2.09 19.71
CA THR A 232 -7.18 2.17 21.16
C THR A 232 -6.40 1.09 21.89
N LEU A 233 -6.37 -0.14 21.35
CA LEU A 233 -5.58 -1.24 21.92
C LEU A 233 -4.07 -0.96 21.87
N GLU A 234 -3.58 -0.45 20.73
CA GLU A 234 -2.18 -0.02 20.58
C GLU A 234 -1.82 1.08 21.58
N ALA A 235 -2.67 2.11 21.72
CA ALA A 235 -2.44 3.24 22.63
C ALA A 235 -2.46 2.83 24.11
N ARG A 236 -3.25 1.81 24.48
CA ARG A 236 -3.30 1.27 25.85
C ARG A 236 -2.15 0.32 26.17
N GLY A 237 -1.28 0.02 25.21
CA GLY A 237 -0.24 -0.99 25.36
C GLY A 237 -0.79 -2.40 25.60
N THR A 238 -2.05 -2.65 25.21
CA THR A 238 -2.64 -3.99 25.30
C THR A 238 -1.89 -4.90 24.33
N GLY A 239 -1.49 -6.09 24.80
CA GLY A 239 -0.85 -7.07 23.93
C GLY A 239 -1.79 -7.46 22.78
N LEU A 240 -1.44 -7.05 21.56
CA LEU A 240 -2.13 -7.47 20.33
C LEU A 240 -1.71 -8.90 19.98
N SER A 241 -2.20 -9.87 20.75
CA SER A 241 -1.89 -11.28 20.52
C SER A 241 -2.60 -11.79 19.26
N GLN A 242 -2.04 -12.82 18.62
CA GLN A 242 -2.66 -13.42 17.45
C GLN A 242 -4.00 -14.07 17.79
N GLU A 243 -4.13 -14.59 19.01
CA GLU A 243 -5.36 -15.22 19.52
C GLU A 243 -6.51 -14.22 19.61
N LEU A 244 -6.25 -13.00 20.10
CA LEU A 244 -7.27 -11.94 20.16
C LEU A 244 -7.78 -11.59 18.76
N LEU A 245 -6.87 -11.37 17.82
CA LEU A 245 -7.21 -11.02 16.43
C LEU A 245 -7.96 -12.18 15.74
N GLN A 246 -7.50 -13.41 15.95
CA GLN A 246 -8.17 -14.61 15.45
C GLN A 246 -9.59 -14.73 15.99
N GLN A 247 -9.77 -14.57 17.32
CA GLN A 247 -11.08 -14.67 17.96
C GLN A 247 -12.03 -13.63 17.38
N GLN A 248 -11.60 -12.36 17.31
CA GLN A 248 -12.42 -11.27 16.76
C GLN A 248 -12.86 -11.55 15.31
N ALA A 249 -11.95 -12.09 14.49
CA ALA A 249 -12.25 -12.43 13.10
C ALA A 249 -13.23 -13.63 12.98
N GLN A 250 -13.08 -14.65 13.82
CA GLN A 250 -13.97 -15.80 13.83
C GLN A 250 -15.38 -15.41 14.31
N GLU A 251 -15.48 -14.56 15.33
CA GLU A 251 -16.75 -14.02 15.82
C GLU A 251 -17.47 -13.20 14.73
N ALA A 252 -16.72 -12.36 14.00
CA ALA A 252 -17.26 -11.63 12.85
C ALA A 252 -17.75 -12.57 11.75
N ALA A 253 -16.94 -13.56 11.35
CA ALA A 253 -17.33 -14.54 10.33
C ALA A 253 -18.55 -15.38 10.75
N ALA A 254 -18.64 -15.76 12.02
CA ALA A 254 -19.79 -16.49 12.55
C ALA A 254 -21.07 -15.65 12.56
N THR A 255 -20.96 -14.37 12.96
CA THR A 255 -22.10 -13.45 13.10
C THR A 255 -22.59 -12.93 11.75
N GLN A 256 -21.67 -12.51 10.88
CA GLN A 256 -21.97 -11.83 9.62
C GLN A 256 -22.20 -12.80 8.45
N LEU A 257 -21.53 -13.96 8.47
CA LEU A 257 -21.59 -14.95 7.38
C LEU A 257 -22.21 -16.29 7.78
N GLY A 258 -22.54 -16.48 9.06
CA GLY A 258 -23.08 -17.75 9.57
C GLY A 258 -22.06 -18.90 9.64
N LEU A 259 -20.76 -18.59 9.55
CA LEU A 259 -19.67 -19.58 9.57
C LEU A 259 -19.36 -20.00 11.02
N LYS A 260 -20.28 -20.77 11.63
CA LYS A 260 -20.25 -21.12 13.06
C LYS A 260 -19.26 -22.23 13.45
N GLY A 261 -18.85 -23.06 12.49
CA GLY A 261 -17.84 -24.09 12.73
C GLY A 261 -16.43 -23.49 12.91
N PRO A 262 -15.48 -24.20 13.52
CA PRO A 262 -14.10 -23.72 13.57
C PRO A 262 -13.48 -23.70 12.16
N PRO A 263 -12.66 -22.70 11.81
CA PRO A 263 -11.92 -22.71 10.56
C PRO A 263 -10.91 -23.87 10.54
N SER A 264 -10.77 -24.52 9.39
CA SER A 264 -9.76 -25.57 9.18
C SER A 264 -8.33 -25.02 9.08
N HIS A 265 -8.20 -23.74 8.75
CA HIS A 265 -6.92 -23.03 8.73
C HIS A 265 -7.14 -21.55 9.07
N CYS A 266 -6.17 -20.96 9.76
CA CYS A 266 -6.19 -19.57 10.18
C CYS A 266 -4.79 -18.97 10.07
N LEU A 267 -4.65 -17.81 9.43
CA LEU A 267 -3.42 -17.03 9.39
C LEU A 267 -3.70 -15.61 9.84
N VAL A 268 -2.93 -15.14 10.83
CA VAL A 268 -3.06 -13.81 11.43
C VAL A 268 -1.80 -13.01 11.16
N HIS A 269 -1.96 -11.85 10.51
CA HIS A 269 -0.87 -10.91 10.29
C HIS A 269 -1.27 -9.51 10.74
N LEU A 270 -0.52 -8.94 11.69
CA LEU A 270 -0.66 -7.55 12.09
C LEU A 270 0.31 -6.67 11.29
N HIS A 271 -0.23 -5.88 10.36
CA HIS A 271 0.54 -4.93 9.57
C HIS A 271 0.52 -3.56 10.23
N ARG A 272 1.61 -3.22 10.93
CA ARG A 272 1.75 -1.93 11.62
C ARG A 272 2.04 -0.80 10.64
N ASN A 273 1.35 0.34 10.81
CA ASN A 273 1.59 1.56 10.01
C ASN A 273 1.60 1.29 8.48
N CYS A 274 0.69 0.45 7.99
CA CYS A 274 0.71 -0.07 6.63
C CYS A 274 -0.06 0.79 5.62
N ILE A 275 -1.07 1.55 6.05
CA ILE A 275 -1.88 2.38 5.15
C ILE A 275 -1.74 3.86 5.54
N PRO A 276 -0.98 4.67 4.77
CA PRO A 276 -0.90 6.10 4.97
C PRO A 276 -2.27 6.78 4.97
N GLN A 277 -2.45 7.74 5.87
CA GLN A 277 -3.71 8.48 6.03
C GLN A 277 -3.56 9.89 5.47
N TYR A 278 -4.29 10.17 4.39
CA TYR A 278 -4.30 11.48 3.75
C TYR A 278 -5.29 12.42 4.45
N THR A 279 -4.89 12.88 5.63
CA THR A 279 -5.67 13.80 6.46
C THR A 279 -5.81 15.19 5.82
N LEU A 280 -6.69 16.02 6.38
CA LEU A 280 -6.88 17.41 5.94
C LEU A 280 -5.54 18.15 5.81
N GLY A 281 -5.35 18.82 4.68
CA GLY A 281 -4.11 19.53 4.36
C GLY A 281 -2.97 18.65 3.80
N HIS A 282 -3.20 17.37 3.52
CA HIS A 282 -2.17 16.49 2.93
C HIS A 282 -1.53 17.06 1.66
N TRP A 283 -2.32 17.66 0.76
CA TRP A 283 -1.80 18.30 -0.44
C TRP A 283 -0.80 19.43 -0.15
N LYS A 284 -1.02 20.22 0.93
CA LYS A 284 -0.08 21.27 1.36
C LYS A 284 1.22 20.67 1.89
N LYS A 285 1.15 19.51 2.55
CA LYS A 285 2.34 18.76 2.98
C LYS A 285 3.17 18.36 1.76
N LEU A 286 2.54 17.82 0.71
CA LEU A 286 3.22 17.45 -0.53
C LEU A 286 3.83 18.65 -1.24
N GLU A 287 3.09 19.76 -1.33
CA GLU A 287 3.57 21.01 -1.92
C GLU A 287 4.78 21.56 -1.14
N SER A 288 4.71 21.59 0.19
CA SER A 288 5.81 22.04 1.05
C SER A 288 7.06 21.18 0.88
N ALA A 289 6.89 19.85 0.82
CA ALA A 289 8.00 18.92 0.62
C ALA A 289 8.64 19.10 -0.77
N THR A 290 7.81 19.21 -1.81
CA THR A 290 8.27 19.41 -3.20
C THR A 290 9.00 20.74 -3.36
N HIS A 291 8.44 21.82 -2.80
CA HIS A 291 9.06 23.14 -2.82
C HIS A 291 10.41 23.13 -2.09
N PHE A 292 10.49 22.50 -0.91
CA PHE A 292 11.75 22.41 -0.18
C PHE A 292 12.83 21.66 -0.96
N LEU A 293 12.50 20.52 -1.57
CA LEU A 293 13.43 19.75 -2.39
C LEU A 293 13.95 20.57 -3.57
N ALA A 294 13.06 21.27 -4.29
CA ALA A 294 13.42 22.09 -5.44
C ALA A 294 14.24 23.33 -5.06
N ALA A 295 13.81 24.07 -4.04
CA ALA A 295 14.48 25.31 -3.61
C ALA A 295 15.91 25.08 -3.10
N ASN A 296 16.17 23.90 -2.52
CA ASN A 296 17.49 23.53 -2.02
C ASN A 296 18.29 22.66 -3.01
N GLY A 297 17.75 22.38 -4.21
CA GLY A 297 18.40 21.55 -5.22
C GLY A 297 18.80 20.16 -4.71
N LEU A 298 18.03 19.57 -3.78
CA LEU A 298 18.40 18.30 -3.16
C LEU A 298 18.21 17.15 -4.15
N PRO A 299 19.22 16.31 -4.42
CA PRO A 299 19.11 15.18 -5.34
C PRO A 299 18.38 14.00 -4.70
N LEU A 300 17.12 14.24 -4.31
CA LEU A 300 16.24 13.32 -3.60
C LEU A 300 14.85 13.34 -4.25
N THR A 301 14.33 12.18 -4.60
CA THR A 301 12.96 12.02 -5.11
C THR A 301 12.14 11.12 -4.21
N LEU A 302 10.90 11.53 -3.95
CA LEU A 302 9.94 10.81 -3.12
C LEU A 302 9.06 9.92 -3.99
N ALA A 303 8.84 8.67 -3.57
CA ALA A 303 7.98 7.70 -4.25
C ALA A 303 7.24 6.79 -3.27
N GLY A 304 6.10 6.25 -3.69
CA GLY A 304 5.33 5.24 -2.95
C GLY A 304 4.12 5.77 -2.19
N ALA A 305 3.53 4.90 -1.38
CA ALA A 305 2.17 5.06 -0.83
C ALA A 305 1.96 6.27 0.08
N SER A 306 3.01 6.89 0.63
CA SER A 306 2.87 8.04 1.54
C SER A 306 2.45 9.33 0.84
N TYR A 307 2.51 9.38 -0.50
CA TYR A 307 2.40 10.65 -1.22
C TYR A 307 1.10 10.76 -2.02
N ALA A 308 1.04 10.16 -3.20
CA ALA A 308 0.06 10.50 -4.25
C ALA A 308 -0.87 9.34 -4.63
N GLY A 309 -1.08 8.37 -3.74
CA GLY A 309 -1.96 7.22 -3.95
C GLY A 309 -1.48 6.00 -3.16
N VAL A 310 -2.40 5.24 -2.58
CA VAL A 310 -2.10 4.05 -1.77
C VAL A 310 -2.24 2.75 -2.55
N ALA A 311 -2.89 2.78 -3.71
CA ALA A 311 -3.11 1.59 -4.54
C ALA A 311 -1.78 1.06 -5.10
N VAL A 312 -1.76 -0.23 -5.45
CA VAL A 312 -0.57 -0.84 -6.06
C VAL A 312 -0.24 -0.14 -7.39
N ASN A 313 -1.27 0.19 -8.18
CA ASN A 313 -1.12 0.90 -9.45
C ASN A 313 -0.48 2.28 -9.24
N ASP A 314 -0.92 3.04 -8.24
CA ASP A 314 -0.37 4.36 -7.91
C ASP A 314 1.09 4.26 -7.46
N CYS A 315 1.43 3.23 -6.68
CA CYS A 315 2.81 3.01 -6.23
C CYS A 315 3.74 2.65 -7.41
N ILE A 316 3.28 1.81 -8.34
CA ILE A 316 4.03 1.46 -9.56
C ILE A 316 4.27 2.73 -10.39
N GLU A 317 3.23 3.52 -10.61
CA GLU A 317 3.32 4.76 -11.39
C GLU A 317 4.21 5.80 -10.70
N SER A 318 4.10 5.94 -9.38
CA SER A 318 4.96 6.79 -8.56
C SER A 318 6.44 6.40 -8.69
N GLY A 319 6.75 5.10 -8.67
CA GLY A 319 8.10 4.59 -8.90
C GLY A 319 8.62 4.89 -10.31
N ARG A 320 7.79 4.68 -11.33
CA ARG A 320 8.12 5.00 -12.74
C ARG A 320 8.43 6.48 -12.93
N GLN A 321 7.60 7.36 -12.38
CA GLN A 321 7.81 8.81 -12.44
C GLN A 321 9.06 9.24 -11.68
N ALA A 322 9.35 8.62 -10.54
CA ALA A 322 10.56 8.92 -9.79
C ALA A 322 11.84 8.54 -10.56
N ALA A 323 11.83 7.39 -11.24
CA ALA A 323 12.92 6.97 -12.11
C ALA A 323 13.12 7.95 -13.27
N ALA A 324 12.04 8.36 -13.96
CA ALA A 324 12.14 9.32 -15.06
C ALA A 324 12.69 10.68 -14.61
N ARG A 325 12.23 11.21 -13.47
CA ARG A 325 12.75 12.45 -12.90
C ARG A 325 14.24 12.34 -12.56
N ALA A 326 14.66 11.23 -11.97
CA ALA A 326 16.06 10.99 -11.66
C ALA A 326 16.92 10.92 -12.93
N LEU A 327 16.39 10.36 -14.03
CA LEU A 327 17.07 10.29 -15.32
C LEU A 327 17.01 11.60 -16.13
N GLY A 328 16.30 12.64 -15.65
CA GLY A 328 16.09 13.88 -16.39
C GLY A 328 15.16 13.75 -17.61
N LEU A 329 14.29 12.73 -17.62
CA LEU A 329 13.34 12.48 -18.70
C LEU A 329 12.02 13.20 -18.40
N GLU A 330 11.50 13.93 -19.39
CA GLU A 330 10.09 14.37 -19.38
C GLU A 330 9.21 13.17 -19.77
N LEU A 331 8.26 12.84 -18.91
CA LEU A 331 7.24 11.84 -19.24
C LEU A 331 6.06 12.59 -19.86
N ASP A 332 5.88 12.44 -21.16
CA ASP A 332 4.67 12.93 -21.83
C ASP A 332 3.45 12.28 -21.18
N GLY A 333 2.53 13.13 -20.70
CA GLY A 333 1.32 12.76 -19.95
C GLY A 333 0.13 12.37 -20.82
#